data_AF-A0A1I5D3Z8-F1
#
_entry.id   AF-A0A1I5D3Z8-F1
#
_cell.length_a   1.000
_cell.length_b   1.000
_cell.length_c   1.000
_cell.angle_alpha   90.00
_cell.angle_beta   90.00
_cell.angle_gamma   90.00
#
_symmetry.space_group_name_H-M   'P 1'
#
loop_
_entity.id
_entity.type
_entity.pdbx_description
1 polymer ?
#
loop_
_entity_poly.entity_id
_entity_poly.type
_entity_poly.pdbx_seq_one_letter_code
_entity_poly.pdbx_strand_id
1 'polypeptide(L)'
;MSNFSAAEEIQKYKDLLDQGVITEEEFEQKKADLLNATPITTSSSASMSAHTTGIVAYLTWIGFLIAVLVGDREGAKFHINQALVINLFFFACAIPVLGWVWWIVMVVLWIMALVGACNDEQKPVPILGGIKILN
;
A
#
# COMPACT_ATOMS: atom_id res chain seq x y z
N MET A 1 10.47 -12.46 -35.04
CA MET A 1 9.24 -13.23 -35.26
C MET A 1 8.48 -13.58 -33.97
N SER A 2 8.87 -13.10 -32.78
CA SER A 2 8.20 -13.43 -31.50
C SER A 2 7.01 -12.53 -31.12
N ASN A 3 6.91 -11.30 -31.64
CA ASN A 3 5.84 -10.36 -31.24
C ASN A 3 4.43 -10.73 -31.72
N PHE A 4 4.30 -11.52 -32.79
CA PHE A 4 2.98 -11.90 -33.32
C PHE A 4 2.30 -12.97 -32.44
N SER A 5 3.09 -13.89 -31.86
CA SER A 5 2.61 -14.93 -30.92
C SER A 5 2.12 -14.35 -29.59
N ALA A 6 2.83 -13.36 -29.04
CA ALA A 6 2.45 -12.74 -27.77
C ALA A 6 1.09 -12.03 -27.87
N ALA A 7 0.82 -11.36 -29.00
CA ALA A 7 -0.45 -10.68 -29.23
C ALA A 7 -1.64 -11.66 -29.29
N GLU A 8 -1.46 -12.82 -29.93
CA GLU A 8 -2.49 -13.87 -30.00
C GLU A 8 -2.81 -14.47 -28.62
N GLU A 9 -1.79 -14.70 -27.80
CA GLU A 9 -1.98 -15.20 -26.43
C GLU A 9 -2.66 -14.17 -25.53
N ILE A 10 -2.27 -12.88 -25.63
CA ILE A 10 -2.97 -11.79 -24.92
C ILE A 10 -4.44 -11.74 -25.32
N GLN A 11 -4.76 -11.94 -26.60
CA GLN A 11 -6.14 -11.93 -27.07
C GLN A 11 -6.95 -13.10 -26.53
N LYS A 12 -6.35 -14.29 -26.42
CA LYS A 12 -6.97 -15.46 -25.78
C LYS A 12 -7.25 -15.21 -24.29
N TYR A 13 -6.32 -14.62 -23.55
CA TYR A 13 -6.55 -14.29 -22.14
C TYR A 13 -7.61 -13.21 -21.97
N LYS A 14 -7.72 -12.27 -22.93
CA LYS A 14 -8.78 -11.25 -22.89
C LYS A 14 -10.16 -11.87 -23.07
N ASP A 15 -10.27 -12.88 -23.93
CA ASP A 15 -11.50 -13.64 -24.13
C ASP A 15 -11.90 -14.43 -22.86
N LEU A 16 -10.92 -14.99 -22.13
CA LEU A 16 -11.15 -15.66 -20.85
C LEU A 16 -11.58 -14.70 -19.73
N LEU A 17 -11.06 -13.47 -19.74
CA LEU A 17 -11.46 -12.41 -18.81
C LEU A 17 -12.90 -11.96 -19.10
N ASP A 18 -13.24 -11.75 -20.37
CA ASP A 18 -14.59 -11.37 -20.79
C ASP A 18 -15.63 -12.49 -20.52
N GLN A 19 -15.19 -13.76 -20.53
CA GLN A 19 -15.99 -14.92 -20.11
C GLN A 19 -16.10 -15.07 -18.58
N GLY A 20 -15.38 -14.26 -17.81
CA GLY A 20 -15.36 -14.32 -16.34
C GLY A 20 -14.66 -15.56 -15.77
N VAL A 21 -13.83 -16.24 -16.57
CA VAL A 21 -13.09 -17.45 -16.16
C VAL A 21 -11.85 -17.09 -15.34
N ILE A 22 -11.25 -15.93 -15.62
CA ILE A 22 -10.06 -15.40 -14.94
C ILE A 22 -10.33 -14.00 -14.39
N THR A 23 -9.54 -13.56 -13.41
CA THR A 23 -9.63 -12.19 -12.86
C THR A 23 -8.79 -11.19 -13.67
N GLU A 24 -9.06 -9.90 -13.49
CA GLU A 24 -8.32 -8.82 -14.16
C GLU A 24 -6.83 -8.80 -13.74
N GLU A 25 -6.55 -9.21 -12.49
CA GLU A 25 -5.19 -9.40 -11.98
C GLU A 25 -4.45 -10.53 -12.72
N GLU A 26 -5.11 -11.68 -12.94
CA GLU A 26 -4.52 -12.81 -13.66
C GLU A 26 -4.25 -12.47 -15.14
N PHE A 27 -5.14 -11.70 -15.77
CA PHE A 27 -4.98 -11.22 -17.14
C PHE A 27 -3.76 -10.30 -17.28
N GLU A 28 -3.64 -9.27 -16.42
CA GLU A 28 -2.53 -8.32 -16.49
C GLU A 28 -1.18 -8.98 -16.16
N GLN A 29 -1.14 -9.95 -15.24
CA GLN A 29 0.07 -10.73 -14.96
C GLN A 29 0.57 -11.50 -16.20
N LYS A 30 -0.32 -12.27 -16.84
CA LYS A 30 0.03 -13.08 -18.02
C LYS A 30 0.39 -12.22 -19.23
N LYS A 31 -0.28 -11.08 -19.41
CA LYS A 31 0.04 -10.10 -20.45
C LYS A 31 1.43 -9.48 -20.23
N ALA A 32 1.80 -9.15 -18.99
CA ALA A 32 3.13 -8.65 -18.66
C ALA A 32 4.23 -9.70 -18.91
N ASP A 33 3.99 -10.97 -18.56
CA ASP A 33 4.91 -12.08 -18.82
C ASP A 33 5.17 -12.28 -20.33
N LEU A 34 4.13 -12.16 -21.16
CA LEU A 34 4.22 -12.34 -22.61
C LEU A 34 4.88 -11.17 -23.33
N LEU A 35 4.69 -9.94 -22.84
CA LEU A 35 5.32 -8.74 -23.40
C LEU A 35 6.78 -8.59 -22.99
N ASN A 36 7.22 -9.26 -21.92
CA ASN A 36 8.53 -9.08 -21.32
C ASN A 36 9.32 -10.41 -21.32
N ALA A 37 9.76 -10.88 -22.48
CA ALA A 37 10.63 -12.04 -22.61
C ALA A 37 12.04 -11.76 -22.01
N THR A 38 12.15 -11.84 -20.68
CA THR A 38 13.39 -11.87 -19.90
C THR A 38 13.23 -12.99 -18.87
N PRO A 39 14.26 -13.83 -18.62
CA PRO A 39 14.07 -15.14 -18.00
C PRO A 39 13.51 -15.03 -16.60
N ILE A 40 12.69 -16.03 -16.28
CA ILE A 40 12.18 -16.37 -14.95
C ILE A 40 13.26 -16.04 -13.91
N THR A 41 13.06 -14.94 -13.21
CA THR A 41 13.74 -14.71 -11.95
C THR A 41 12.73 -15.07 -10.88
N THR A 42 12.73 -16.35 -10.53
CA THR A 42 12.29 -16.84 -9.22
C THR A 42 13.23 -16.24 -8.16
N SER A 43 13.06 -14.96 -7.88
CA SER A 43 13.52 -14.27 -6.68
C SER A 43 12.74 -12.97 -6.52
N SER A 44 11.41 -13.05 -6.45
CA SER A 44 10.68 -12.01 -5.74
C SER A 44 11.04 -12.20 -4.28
N SER A 45 11.94 -11.36 -3.74
CA SER A 45 11.78 -10.97 -2.35
C SER A 45 10.32 -10.52 -2.25
N ALA A 46 9.47 -11.30 -1.58
CA ALA A 46 8.04 -11.04 -1.49
C ALA A 46 7.83 -9.74 -0.69
N SER A 47 8.05 -8.60 -1.33
CA SER A 47 7.82 -7.28 -0.78
C SER A 47 6.43 -6.84 -1.18
N MET A 48 5.66 -6.37 -0.20
CA MET A 48 4.30 -5.89 -0.47
C MET A 48 4.34 -4.66 -1.37
N SER A 49 3.32 -4.49 -2.22
CA SER A 49 3.17 -3.29 -3.06
C SER A 49 3.08 -2.02 -2.21
N ALA A 50 3.36 -0.86 -2.81
CA ALA A 50 3.28 0.43 -2.14
C ALA A 50 1.90 0.70 -1.52
N HIS A 51 0.82 0.42 -2.25
CA HIS A 51 -0.56 0.60 -1.78
C HIS A 51 -0.87 -0.26 -0.55
N THR A 52 -0.57 -1.57 -0.62
CA THR A 52 -0.75 -2.48 0.52
C THR A 52 0.12 -2.08 1.70
N THR A 53 1.37 -1.67 1.44
CA THR A 53 2.28 -1.18 2.47
C THR A 53 1.74 0.05 3.17
N GLY A 54 1.16 0.99 2.41
CA GLY A 54 0.51 2.19 2.94
C GLY A 54 -0.64 1.86 3.89
N ILE A 55 -1.54 0.96 3.49
CA ILE A 55 -2.68 0.53 4.34
C ILE A 55 -2.19 -0.20 5.59
N VAL A 56 -1.29 -1.18 5.42
CA VAL A 56 -0.79 -2.01 6.52
C VAL A 56 -0.04 -1.17 7.56
N ALA A 57 0.60 -0.08 7.15
CA ALA A 57 1.28 0.85 8.06
C ALA A 57 0.38 1.46 9.13
N TYR A 58 -0.94 1.58 8.89
CA TYR A 58 -1.89 2.18 9.83
C TYR A 58 -2.60 1.18 10.75
N LEU A 59 -2.51 -0.13 10.52
CA LEU A 59 -3.37 -1.10 11.24
C LEU A 59 -3.11 -1.12 12.75
N THR A 60 -1.85 -1.32 13.15
CA THR A 60 -1.39 -1.32 14.54
C THR A 60 0.12 -1.07 14.53
N TRP A 61 0.75 -0.98 15.71
CA TRP A 61 2.21 -1.05 15.82
C TRP A 61 2.83 -2.29 15.15
N ILE A 62 2.11 -3.42 15.15
CA ILE A 62 2.54 -4.65 14.47
C ILE A 62 2.45 -4.46 12.94
N GLY A 63 1.33 -3.92 12.45
CA GLY A 63 1.15 -3.61 11.02
C GLY A 63 2.19 -2.60 10.52
N PHE A 64 2.44 -1.55 11.29
CA PHE A 64 3.49 -0.58 11.02
C PHE A 64 4.87 -1.23 10.90
N LEU A 65 5.23 -2.12 11.83
CA LEU A 65 6.50 -2.84 11.77
C LEU A 65 6.60 -3.73 10.52
N ILE A 66 5.53 -4.42 10.14
CA ILE A 66 5.50 -5.23 8.91
C ILE A 66 5.66 -4.35 7.67
N ALA A 67 4.94 -3.22 7.59
CA ALA A 67 5.04 -2.29 6.49
C ALA A 67 6.46 -1.74 6.32
N VAL A 68 7.15 -1.45 7.42
CA VAL A 68 8.55 -1.05 7.38
C VAL A 68 9.43 -2.24 6.98
N LEU A 69 9.35 -3.39 7.63
CA LEU A 69 10.31 -4.47 7.41
C LEU A 69 10.17 -5.19 6.06
N VAL A 70 8.94 -5.35 5.57
CA VAL A 70 8.60 -6.20 4.41
C VAL A 70 8.01 -5.39 3.26
N GLY A 71 7.42 -4.23 3.54
CA GLY A 71 6.76 -3.42 2.54
C GLY A 71 7.69 -2.57 1.66
N ASP A 72 7.14 -2.07 0.56
CA ASP A 72 7.79 -1.09 -0.31
C ASP A 72 7.88 0.27 0.37
N ARG A 73 9.03 0.53 1.02
CA ARG A 73 9.28 1.77 1.76
C ARG A 73 9.38 3.00 0.88
N GLU A 74 9.86 2.84 -0.35
CA GLU A 74 10.10 3.97 -1.25
C GLU A 74 8.77 4.42 -1.86
N GLY A 75 7.96 3.47 -2.34
CA GLY A 75 6.64 3.75 -2.88
C GLY A 75 5.63 4.23 -1.82
N ALA A 76 5.68 3.69 -0.60
CA ALA A 76 4.73 4.02 0.47
C ALA A 76 5.25 5.05 1.48
N LYS A 77 6.36 5.74 1.18
CA LYS A 77 7.07 6.61 2.14
C LYS A 77 6.19 7.63 2.84
N PHE A 78 5.27 8.25 2.09
CA PHE A 78 4.32 9.23 2.62
C PHE A 78 3.44 8.61 3.73
N HIS A 79 2.81 7.47 3.43
CA HIS A 79 1.91 6.78 4.35
C HIS A 79 2.67 6.18 5.55
N ILE A 80 3.86 5.61 5.33
CA ILE A 80 4.71 5.12 6.42
C ILE A 80 5.11 6.27 7.36
N ASN A 81 5.53 7.42 6.84
CA ASN A 81 5.86 8.58 7.67
C ASN A 81 4.65 9.08 8.44
N GLN A 82 3.51 9.22 7.76
CA GLN A 82 2.27 9.70 8.36
C GLN A 82 1.76 8.73 9.44
N ALA A 83 1.86 7.42 9.21
CA ALA A 83 1.55 6.39 10.19
C ALA A 83 2.48 6.43 11.39
N LEU A 84 3.79 6.62 11.19
CA LEU A 84 4.77 6.77 12.27
C LEU A 84 4.44 7.97 13.16
N VAL A 85 4.15 9.12 12.56
CA VAL A 85 3.76 10.33 13.28
C VAL A 85 2.51 10.06 14.13
N ILE A 86 1.45 9.53 13.53
CA ILE A 86 0.20 9.24 14.26
C ILE A 86 0.45 8.25 15.42
N ASN A 87 1.17 7.15 15.16
CA ASN A 87 1.52 6.17 16.18
C ASN A 87 2.32 6.75 17.35
N LEU A 88 3.25 7.67 17.09
CA LEU A 88 4.02 8.34 18.14
C LEU A 88 3.13 9.25 19.00
N PHE A 89 2.21 9.99 18.39
CA PHE A 89 1.31 10.88 19.12
C PHE A 89 0.17 10.15 19.85
N PHE A 90 -0.11 8.87 19.52
CA PHE A 90 -0.98 8.01 20.32
C PHE A 90 -0.45 7.77 21.74
N PHE A 91 0.87 7.84 21.99
CA PHE A 91 1.41 7.69 23.35
C PHE A 91 0.95 8.81 24.31
N ALA A 92 0.65 10.00 23.79
CA ALA A 92 0.12 11.10 24.61
C ALA A 92 -1.28 10.81 25.18
N CYS A 93 -2.00 9.83 24.63
CA CYS A 93 -3.29 9.37 25.17
C CYS A 93 -3.17 8.70 26.55
N ALA A 94 -1.96 8.31 26.98
CA ALA A 94 -1.73 7.68 28.28
C ALA A 94 -1.89 8.64 29.48
N ILE A 95 -1.92 9.96 29.24
CA ILE A 95 -2.09 10.98 30.28
C ILE A 95 -3.56 10.97 30.76
N PRO A 96 -3.86 10.75 32.06
CA PRO A 96 -5.24 10.74 32.54
C PRO A 96 -5.95 12.07 32.30
N VAL A 97 -7.26 12.02 32.04
CA VAL A 97 -8.16 13.18 31.77
C VAL A 97 -7.82 13.92 30.47
N LEU A 98 -6.62 14.48 30.32
CA LEU A 98 -6.19 15.19 29.09
C LEU A 98 -6.05 14.24 27.89
N GLY A 99 -5.48 13.06 28.12
CA GLY A 99 -5.29 12.04 27.09
C GLY A 99 -6.60 11.48 26.55
N TRP A 100 -7.69 11.53 27.31
CA TRP A 100 -9.00 11.04 26.84
C TRP A 100 -9.61 11.99 25.80
N VAL A 101 -9.50 13.29 26.02
CA VAL A 101 -9.93 14.29 25.03
C VAL A 101 -9.04 14.22 23.79
N TRP A 102 -7.72 14.08 24.00
CA TRP A 102 -6.74 13.90 22.93
C TRP A 102 -6.98 12.64 22.10
N TRP A 103 -7.41 11.54 22.73
CA TRP A 103 -7.70 10.28 22.08
C TRP A 103 -8.76 10.41 20.98
N ILE A 104 -9.80 11.23 21.21
CA ILE A 104 -10.85 11.48 20.21
C ILE A 104 -10.24 12.13 18.96
N VAL A 105 -9.37 13.13 19.14
CA VAL A 105 -8.68 13.79 18.02
C VAL A 105 -7.80 12.78 17.28
N MET A 106 -7.07 11.93 17.99
CA MET A 106 -6.21 10.91 17.40
C MET A 106 -6.97 9.89 16.57
N VAL A 107 -8.11 9.39 17.06
CA VAL A 107 -8.94 8.45 16.32
C VAL A 107 -9.43 9.06 15.00
N VAL A 108 -9.85 10.33 15.02
CA VAL A 108 -10.29 11.03 13.79
C VAL A 108 -9.13 11.21 12.80
N LEU A 109 -7.95 11.63 13.25
CA LEU A 109 -6.76 11.74 12.40
C LEU A 109 -6.34 10.39 11.82
N TRP A 110 -6.41 9.32 12.62
CA TRP A 110 -6.10 7.96 12.20
C TRP A 110 -7.06 7.45 11.11
N ILE A 111 -8.37 7.64 11.28
CA ILE A 111 -9.37 7.26 10.27
C ILE A 111 -9.14 8.03 8.96
N MET A 112 -8.90 9.34 9.02
CA MET A 112 -8.62 10.12 7.80
C MET A 112 -7.35 9.65 7.08
N ALA A 113 -6.29 9.32 7.83
CA ALA A 113 -5.06 8.79 7.25
C ALA A 113 -5.28 7.42 6.60
N LEU A 114 -6.03 6.54 7.28
CA LEU A 114 -6.37 5.21 6.78
C LEU A 114 -7.21 5.29 5.50
N VAL A 115 -8.23 6.15 5.48
CA VAL A 115 -9.05 6.38 4.26
C VAL A 115 -8.20 6.93 3.13
N GLY A 116 -7.30 7.88 3.41
CA GLY A 116 -6.34 8.38 2.42
C GLY A 116 -5.46 7.26 1.84
N ALA A 117 -4.96 6.36 2.69
CA ALA A 117 -4.17 5.20 2.26
C ALA A 117 -4.97 4.21 1.40
N CYS A 118 -6.23 3.94 1.76
CA CYS A 118 -7.11 3.08 0.95
C CYS A 118 -7.34 3.66 -0.45
N ASN A 119 -7.45 4.98 -0.56
CA ASN A 119 -7.66 5.71 -1.82
C ASN A 119 -6.36 6.05 -2.56
N ASP A 120 -5.20 5.66 -2.04
CA ASP A 120 -3.87 6.03 -2.57
C ASP A 120 -3.65 7.56 -2.66
N GLU A 121 -4.32 8.32 -1.79
CA GLU A 121 -4.22 9.77 -1.71
C GLU A 121 -3.15 10.17 -0.69
N GLN A 122 -2.13 10.89 -1.17
CA GLN A 122 -1.06 11.44 -0.33
C GLN A 122 -1.48 12.76 0.33
N LYS A 123 -2.64 12.76 1.00
CA LYS A 123 -3.17 13.93 1.69
C LYS A 123 -2.72 13.95 3.16
N PRO A 124 -1.99 14.98 3.61
CA PRO A 124 -1.57 15.08 4.99
C PRO A 124 -2.76 15.27 5.92
N VAL A 125 -2.76 14.59 7.06
CA VAL A 125 -3.80 14.80 8.07
C VAL A 125 -3.66 16.19 8.69
N PRO A 126 -4.77 16.82 9.12
CA PRO A 126 -4.73 18.09 9.84
C PRO A 126 -3.81 18.02 11.06
N ILE A 127 -3.17 19.14 11.43
CA ILE A 127 -2.31 19.32 12.63
C ILE A 127 -0.96 18.57 12.54
N LEU A 128 -0.92 17.33 12.07
CA LEU A 128 0.27 16.46 12.13
C LEU A 128 0.91 16.17 10.77
N GLY A 129 0.20 16.37 9.66
CA GLY A 129 0.69 15.97 8.34
C GLY A 129 1.85 16.80 7.78
N GLY A 130 2.21 17.91 8.43
CA GLY A 130 3.44 18.66 8.12
C GLY A 130 4.71 18.04 8.70
N ILE A 131 4.60 17.08 9.61
CA ILE A 131 5.75 16.48 10.30
C ILE A 131 6.34 15.38 9.43
N LYS A 132 7.57 15.59 8.95
CA LYS A 132 8.35 14.60 8.21
C LYS A 132 9.50 14.11 9.06
N ILE A 133 9.44 12.85 9.46
CA ILE A 133 10.47 12.14 10.22
C ILE A 133 11.35 11.33 9.27
N LEU A 134 10.76 10.75 8.22
CA LEU A 134 11.48 9.99 7.20
C LEU A 134 11.85 10.92 6.03
N ASN A 135 13.15 11.15 5.83
CA ASN A 135 13.71 11.97 4.74
C ASN A 135 14.02 11.13 3.50
#